data_AF-A0A453LSC6-F1
#
_entry.id   AF-A0A453LSC6-F1
#
_cell.length_a   1.000
_cell.length_b   1.000
_cell.length_c   1.000
_cell.angle_alpha   90.00
_cell.angle_beta   90.00
_cell.angle_gamma   90.00
#
_symmetry.space_group_name_H-M   'P 1'
#
loop_
_entity.id
_entity.type
_entity.pdbx_description
1 polymer ?
#
loop_
_entity_poly.entity_id
_entity_poly.type
_entity_poly.pdbx_seq_one_letter_code
_entity_poly.pdbx_strand_id
1 'polypeptide(L)'
;MHRKLVIHRDIKSENVLVDLDSKRSHGTPVVKLSDFDRSIPLHSLSHTCCIAHLGTYPPNVCVGTPCWMAPEVLQAMHEKTQYGLEVDIWSYGCFIFEMLTLRIPYEGLPDSEIYDLIKRKKQRPRLTKELEAFWTVDEPITRLKLGITSDAHAEKLRFLIDLFYQCTRGTASRRPKAEQIYNSLCSLPTCYDLS
;
A
#
# COMPACT_ATOMS: atom_id res chain seq x y z
N MET A 1 3.39 12.67 -5.38
CA MET A 1 4.06 11.93 -6.47
C MET A 1 3.12 11.67 -7.64
N HIS A 2 2.04 10.90 -7.47
CA HIS A 2 1.13 10.50 -8.57
C HIS A 2 0.52 11.65 -9.40
N ARG A 3 0.30 12.85 -8.83
CA ARG A 3 -0.10 14.06 -9.60
C ARG A 3 0.91 14.47 -10.69
N LYS A 4 2.19 14.11 -10.52
CA LYS A 4 3.25 14.29 -11.54
C LYS A 4 3.41 13.07 -12.44
N LEU A 5 2.50 12.11 -12.34
CA LEU A 5 2.49 10.86 -13.10
C LEU A 5 3.80 10.07 -12.99
N VAL A 6 4.31 9.96 -11.76
CA VAL A 6 5.47 9.13 -11.41
C VAL A 6 4.97 7.93 -10.59
N ILE A 7 5.44 6.73 -10.95
CA ILE A 7 5.25 5.48 -10.20
C ILE A 7 6.48 5.25 -9.32
N HIS A 8 6.30 4.87 -8.05
CA HIS A 8 7.40 4.58 -7.12
C HIS A 8 7.96 3.16 -7.28
N ARG A 9 7.07 2.15 -7.36
CA ARG A 9 7.37 0.71 -7.50
C ARG A 9 8.09 0.03 -6.33
N ASP A 10 8.20 0.69 -5.17
CA ASP A 10 8.76 0.07 -3.95
C ASP A 10 8.21 0.72 -2.66
N ILE A 11 6.88 0.91 -2.61
CA ILE A 11 6.23 1.41 -1.40
C ILE A 11 6.14 0.27 -0.38
N LYS A 12 6.78 0.47 0.76
CA LYS A 12 6.81 -0.44 1.93
C LYS A 12 7.21 0.34 3.18
N SER A 13 7.01 -0.24 4.35
CA SER A 13 7.33 0.42 5.62
C SER A 13 8.80 0.88 5.72
N GLU A 14 9.75 0.09 5.21
CA GLU A 14 11.18 0.42 5.18
C GLU A 14 11.50 1.74 4.45
N ASN A 15 10.66 2.13 3.48
CA ASN A 15 10.83 3.33 2.65
C ASN A 15 9.99 4.52 3.16
N VAL A 16 9.37 4.40 4.34
CA VAL A 16 8.63 5.47 5.00
C VAL A 16 9.41 5.94 6.22
N LEU A 17 10.04 7.11 6.10
CA LEU A 17 10.87 7.70 7.14
C LEU A 17 10.05 8.62 8.04
N VAL A 18 10.34 8.57 9.34
CA VAL A 18 9.73 9.45 10.35
C VAL A 18 10.82 10.36 10.92
N ASP A 19 10.65 11.66 10.71
CA ASP A 19 11.51 12.70 11.25
C ASP A 19 11.02 13.04 12.68
N LEU A 20 11.80 12.65 13.68
CA LEU A 20 11.44 12.80 15.10
C LEU A 20 11.82 14.18 15.65
N ASP A 21 12.74 14.89 14.99
CA ASP A 21 13.21 16.21 15.39
C ASP A 21 12.27 17.31 14.87
N SER A 22 11.82 17.14 13.62
CA SER A 22 10.89 18.07 12.99
C SER A 22 9.44 17.71 13.31
N LYS A 23 8.66 18.71 13.76
CA LYS A 23 7.22 18.56 13.97
C LYS A 23 6.42 19.37 12.96
N ARG A 24 5.27 18.84 12.56
CA ARG A 24 4.23 19.60 11.85
C ARG A 24 3.59 20.62 12.80
N SER A 25 2.82 21.56 12.25
CA SER A 25 2.08 22.59 13.00
C SER A 25 1.26 22.04 14.18
N HIS A 26 0.72 20.83 14.04
CA HIS A 26 -0.09 20.16 15.07
C HIS A 26 0.73 19.25 16.02
N GLY A 27 2.05 19.38 16.04
CA GLY A 27 2.94 18.64 16.95
C GLY A 27 3.24 17.20 16.55
N THR A 28 2.72 16.71 15.42
CA THR A 28 2.98 15.36 14.90
C THR A 28 4.31 15.28 14.14
N PRO A 29 5.01 14.13 14.14
CA PRO A 29 6.24 13.93 13.37
C PRO A 29 6.03 14.14 11.86
N VAL A 30 7.09 14.57 11.17
CA VAL A 30 7.06 14.67 9.70
C VAL A 30 7.36 13.31 9.08
N VAL A 31 6.37 12.72 8.39
CA VAL A 31 6.55 11.49 7.60
C VAL A 31 6.99 11.83 6.17
N LYS A 32 8.01 11.14 5.66
CA LYS A 32 8.60 11.31 4.32
C LYS A 32 8.71 9.95 3.62
N LEU A 33 8.41 9.92 2.33
CA LEU A 33 8.65 8.75 1.48
C LEU A 33 10.07 8.86 0.88
N SER A 34 10.84 7.77 0.88
CA SER A 34 12.22 7.69 0.40
C SER A 34 12.41 6.60 -0.65
N ASP A 35 13.66 6.43 -1.12
CA ASP A 35 14.08 5.37 -2.07
C ASP A 35 13.35 5.42 -3.42
N PHE A 36 13.78 6.38 -4.25
CA PHE A 36 13.23 6.62 -5.57
C PHE A 36 13.98 5.89 -6.69
N ASP A 37 14.92 5.01 -6.36
CA ASP A 37 15.82 4.37 -7.34
C ASP A 37 15.07 3.53 -8.37
N ARG A 38 13.86 3.08 -8.01
CA ARG A 38 12.96 2.31 -8.87
C ARG A 38 11.86 3.16 -9.47
N SER A 39 11.79 4.45 -9.16
CA SER A 39 10.70 5.32 -9.63
C SER A 39 10.81 5.63 -11.11
N ILE A 40 9.67 5.78 -11.80
CA ILE A 40 9.64 6.16 -13.22
C ILE A 40 8.51 7.14 -13.55
N PRO A 41 8.76 8.14 -14.42
CA PRO A 41 7.71 9.00 -14.98
C PRO A 41 6.95 8.27 -16.11
N LEU A 42 5.62 8.26 -16.04
CA LEU A 42 4.74 7.74 -17.09
C LEU A 42 4.65 8.67 -18.31
N HIS A 43 4.90 9.97 -18.16
CA HIS A 43 4.85 10.90 -19.31
C HIS A 43 6.07 10.82 -20.23
N SER A 44 7.19 10.23 -19.79
CA SER A 44 8.41 10.12 -20.58
C SER A 44 8.43 8.90 -21.51
N LEU A 45 7.26 8.29 -21.78
CA LEU A 45 7.11 7.16 -22.70
C LEU A 45 7.55 7.46 -24.15
N SER A 46 7.79 8.73 -24.50
CA SER A 46 8.41 9.12 -25.78
C SER A 46 9.84 8.63 -25.95
N HIS A 47 10.53 8.21 -24.88
CA HIS A 47 11.83 7.56 -24.98
C HIS A 47 11.96 6.39 -24.01
N THR A 48 11.35 5.26 -24.34
CA THR A 48 11.69 3.95 -23.73
C THR A 48 13.21 3.68 -23.79
N CYS A 49 13.93 4.25 -24.77
CA CYS A 49 15.40 4.19 -24.84
C CYS A 49 16.10 5.02 -23.76
N CYS A 50 15.56 6.17 -23.34
CA CYS A 50 16.17 7.03 -22.31
C CYS A 50 16.06 6.41 -20.92
N ILE A 51 14.95 5.71 -20.62
CA ILE A 51 14.73 5.08 -19.30
C ILE A 51 15.74 3.94 -19.07
N ALA A 52 16.00 3.12 -20.11
CA ALA A 52 17.00 2.05 -20.05
C ALA A 52 18.44 2.59 -19.95
N HIS A 53 18.77 3.69 -20.63
CA HIS A 53 20.08 4.34 -20.53
C HIS A 53 20.35 4.96 -19.15
N LEU A 54 19.31 5.27 -18.37
CA LEU A 54 19.40 5.78 -17.01
C LEU A 54 19.49 4.68 -15.94
N GLY A 55 19.61 3.41 -16.35
CA GLY A 55 19.66 2.27 -15.43
C GLY A 55 18.31 1.90 -14.79
N THR A 56 17.23 2.55 -15.21
CA THR A 56 15.87 2.26 -14.72
C THR A 56 15.10 1.37 -15.69
N TYR A 57 14.33 0.42 -15.17
CA TYR A 57 13.52 -0.46 -16.02
C TYR A 57 12.18 0.20 -16.41
N PRO A 58 11.69 0.00 -17.65
CA PRO A 58 10.39 0.52 -18.09
C PRO A 58 9.18 -0.08 -17.32
N PRO A 59 7.97 0.51 -17.43
CA PRO A 59 6.76 0.10 -16.71
C PRO A 59 6.13 -1.21 -17.22
N ASN A 60 6.95 -2.15 -17.70
CA ASN A 60 6.57 -3.47 -18.17
C ASN A 60 7.60 -4.55 -17.78
N VAL A 61 8.41 -4.25 -16.77
CA VAL A 61 9.40 -5.15 -16.18
C VAL A 61 9.02 -5.35 -14.72
N CYS A 62 9.09 -6.59 -14.24
CA CYS A 62 8.87 -6.89 -12.83
C CYS A 62 10.00 -6.31 -11.96
N VAL A 63 9.68 -5.26 -11.20
CA VAL A 63 10.58 -4.63 -10.22
C VAL A 63 9.79 -4.26 -8.96
N GLY A 64 10.49 -4.20 -7.85
CA GLY A 64 9.97 -3.94 -6.49
C GLY A 64 10.43 -5.02 -5.52
N THR A 65 9.84 -5.03 -4.32
CA THR A 65 10.02 -6.09 -3.34
C THR A 65 8.82 -7.07 -3.39
N PRO A 66 9.01 -8.38 -3.66
CA PRO A 66 7.94 -9.32 -4.00
C PRO A 66 6.69 -9.30 -3.11
N CYS A 67 6.86 -9.20 -1.79
CA CYS A 67 5.75 -9.19 -0.83
C CYS A 67 4.78 -7.99 -0.99
N TRP A 68 5.22 -6.89 -1.61
CA TRP A 68 4.43 -5.68 -1.84
C TRP A 68 4.05 -5.49 -3.31
N MET A 69 4.42 -6.43 -4.19
CA MET A 69 4.16 -6.29 -5.62
C MET A 69 2.70 -6.57 -5.98
N ALA A 70 2.18 -5.73 -6.87
CA ALA A 70 0.85 -5.94 -7.45
C ALA A 70 0.82 -7.13 -8.42
N PRO A 71 -0.35 -7.78 -8.63
CA PRO A 71 -0.50 -8.86 -9.59
C PRO A 71 -0.02 -8.52 -11.01
N GLU A 72 -0.21 -7.29 -11.47
CA GLU A 72 0.21 -6.85 -12.80
C GLU A 72 1.73 -6.62 -12.90
N VAL A 73 2.42 -6.30 -11.80
CA VAL A 73 3.89 -6.22 -11.75
C VAL A 73 4.48 -7.61 -11.84
N LEU A 74 3.93 -8.57 -11.09
CA LEU A 74 4.35 -9.96 -11.16
C LEU A 74 4.10 -10.58 -12.54
N GLN A 75 3.03 -10.17 -13.24
CA GLN A 75 2.79 -10.60 -14.62
C GLN A 75 3.95 -10.22 -15.56
N ALA A 76 4.54 -9.06 -15.29
CA ALA A 76 5.66 -8.53 -16.07
C ALA A 76 6.96 -9.36 -15.94
N MET A 77 6.99 -10.42 -15.11
CA MET A 77 8.09 -11.40 -15.09
C MET A 77 8.12 -12.27 -16.35
N HIS A 78 6.97 -12.57 -16.94
CA HIS A 78 6.85 -13.52 -18.04
C HIS A 78 6.19 -12.93 -19.30
N GLU A 79 5.44 -11.85 -19.14
CA GLU A 79 4.69 -11.20 -20.22
C GLU A 79 5.07 -9.72 -20.30
N LYS A 80 5.07 -9.14 -21.51
CA LYS A 80 5.26 -7.69 -21.65
C LYS A 80 3.95 -6.94 -21.33
N THR A 81 3.58 -6.91 -20.06
CA THR A 81 2.38 -6.23 -19.56
C THR A 81 2.75 -4.85 -19.02
N GLN A 82 2.14 -3.79 -19.56
CA GLN A 82 2.30 -2.44 -19.00
C GLN A 82 1.49 -2.27 -17.72
N TYR A 83 2.06 -1.57 -16.74
CA TYR A 83 1.41 -1.19 -15.50
C TYR A 83 1.58 0.30 -15.21
N GLY A 84 0.67 0.87 -14.41
CA GLY A 84 0.59 2.29 -14.10
C GLY A 84 0.70 2.60 -12.61
N LEU A 85 0.14 3.74 -12.20
CA LEU A 85 0.20 4.27 -10.81
C LEU A 85 -0.49 3.36 -9.80
N GLU A 86 -1.42 2.53 -10.25
CA GLU A 86 -2.21 1.61 -9.45
C GLU A 86 -1.39 0.51 -8.78
N VAL A 87 -0.17 0.23 -9.26
CA VAL A 87 0.75 -0.71 -8.59
C VAL A 87 1.15 -0.20 -7.22
N ASP A 88 1.42 1.10 -7.10
CA ASP A 88 1.76 1.76 -5.84
C ASP A 88 0.56 1.74 -4.88
N ILE A 89 -0.67 1.74 -5.40
CA ILE A 89 -1.88 1.64 -4.57
C ILE A 89 -1.99 0.24 -3.94
N TRP A 90 -1.64 -0.81 -4.67
CA TRP A 90 -1.56 -2.15 -4.09
C TRP A 90 -0.47 -2.22 -3.01
N SER A 91 0.72 -1.72 -3.30
CA SER A 91 1.84 -1.69 -2.35
C SER A 91 1.50 -0.86 -1.11
N TYR A 92 0.76 0.25 -1.25
CA TYR A 92 0.20 1.01 -0.13
C TYR A 92 -0.82 0.20 0.68
N GLY A 93 -1.64 -0.65 0.03
CA GLY A 93 -2.47 -1.63 0.73
C GLY A 93 -1.62 -2.61 1.56
N CYS A 94 -0.55 -3.14 0.99
CA CYS A 94 0.41 -3.97 1.75
C CYS A 94 1.06 -3.20 2.91
N PHE A 95 1.34 -1.91 2.76
CA PHE A 95 1.80 -1.06 3.87
C PHE A 95 0.74 -0.88 4.97
N ILE A 96 -0.54 -0.73 4.61
CA ILE A 96 -1.63 -0.73 5.60
C ILE A 96 -1.70 -2.08 6.32
N PHE A 97 -1.52 -3.20 5.60
CA PHE A 97 -1.43 -4.52 6.22
C PHE A 97 -0.30 -4.60 7.26
N GLU A 98 0.88 -4.05 6.96
CA GLU A 98 1.99 -3.98 7.92
C GLU A 98 1.57 -3.19 9.16
N MET A 99 0.91 -2.05 9.01
CA MET A 99 0.43 -1.26 10.15
C MET A 99 -0.62 -1.99 10.99
N LEU A 100 -1.53 -2.73 10.35
CA LEU A 100 -2.60 -3.45 11.02
C LEU A 100 -2.12 -4.70 11.77
N THR A 101 -1.08 -5.35 11.24
CA THR A 101 -0.67 -6.69 11.72
C THR A 101 0.70 -6.71 12.37
N LEU A 102 1.51 -5.66 12.17
CA LEU A 102 2.93 -5.58 12.52
C LEU A 102 3.77 -6.69 11.88
N ARG A 103 3.33 -7.21 10.73
CA ARG A 103 3.98 -8.30 9.99
C ARG A 103 4.23 -7.93 8.54
N ILE A 104 5.26 -8.53 7.97
CA ILE A 104 5.53 -8.44 6.53
C ILE A 104 4.44 -9.22 5.77
N PRO A 105 3.89 -8.70 4.66
CA PRO A 105 2.97 -9.46 3.83
C PRO A 105 3.62 -10.75 3.35
N TYR A 106 2.93 -11.89 3.45
CA TYR A 106 3.45 -13.19 3.00
C TYR A 106 4.78 -13.61 3.66
N GLU A 107 5.06 -13.11 4.87
CA GLU A 107 6.25 -13.43 5.65
C GLU A 107 6.60 -14.93 5.65
N GLY A 108 7.87 -15.24 5.37
CA GLY A 108 8.41 -16.60 5.38
C GLY A 108 8.12 -17.43 4.13
N LEU A 109 7.38 -16.90 3.14
CA LEU A 109 7.13 -17.60 1.88
C LEU A 109 8.20 -17.26 0.83
N PRO A 110 8.63 -18.22 0.00
CA PRO A 110 9.51 -17.95 -1.13
C PRO A 110 8.78 -17.15 -2.22
N ASP A 111 9.52 -16.36 -3.00
CA ASP A 111 8.99 -15.50 -4.07
C ASP A 111 8.09 -16.25 -5.08
N SER A 112 8.43 -17.51 -5.39
CA SER A 112 7.64 -18.36 -6.27
C SER A 112 6.26 -18.71 -5.70
N GLU A 113 6.17 -18.90 -4.38
CA GLU A 113 4.90 -19.15 -3.71
C GLU A 113 4.07 -17.87 -3.61
N ILE A 114 4.71 -16.73 -3.31
CA ILE A 114 4.05 -15.41 -3.32
C ILE A 114 3.45 -15.14 -4.71
N TYR A 115 4.23 -15.39 -5.77
CA TYR A 115 3.76 -15.30 -7.15
C TYR A 115 2.50 -16.15 -7.37
N ASP A 116 2.52 -17.42 -6.96
CA ASP A 116 1.39 -18.34 -7.13
C ASP A 116 0.15 -17.91 -6.33
N LEU A 117 0.32 -17.45 -5.09
CA LEU A 117 -0.75 -16.91 -4.27
C LEU A 117 -1.43 -15.72 -4.96
N ILE A 118 -0.66 -14.74 -5.42
CA ILE A 118 -1.19 -13.50 -5.97
C ILE A 118 -1.75 -13.72 -7.39
N LYS A 119 -0.99 -14.38 -8.27
CA LYS A 119 -1.35 -14.50 -9.69
C LYS A 119 -2.37 -15.59 -9.95
N ARG A 120 -2.16 -16.80 -9.40
CA ARG A 120 -2.98 -17.98 -9.70
C ARG A 120 -4.16 -18.05 -8.75
N LYS A 121 -3.92 -17.95 -7.44
CA LYS A 121 -4.97 -18.05 -6.41
C LYS A 121 -5.71 -16.73 -6.15
N LYS A 122 -5.27 -15.62 -6.75
CA LYS A 122 -5.85 -14.27 -6.56
C LYS A 122 -5.94 -13.88 -5.09
N GLN A 123 -4.96 -14.31 -4.30
CA GLN A 123 -4.93 -14.17 -2.86
C GLN A 123 -4.06 -12.98 -2.44
N ARG A 124 -4.73 -11.95 -1.90
CA ARG A 124 -4.10 -10.82 -1.19
C ARG A 124 -3.51 -11.25 0.18
N PRO A 125 -2.72 -10.41 0.87
CA PRO A 125 -2.28 -10.70 2.24
C PRO A 125 -3.48 -10.96 3.15
N ARG A 126 -3.40 -11.94 4.05
CA ARG A 126 -4.53 -12.29 4.93
C ARG A 126 -4.38 -11.58 6.28
N LEU A 127 -5.35 -10.74 6.65
CA LEU A 127 -5.41 -10.17 7.99
C LEU A 127 -5.58 -11.28 9.04
N THR A 128 -5.31 -10.93 10.30
CA THR A 128 -5.52 -11.86 11.43
C THR A 128 -7.00 -12.20 11.58
N LYS A 129 -7.31 -13.34 12.19
CA LYS A 129 -8.70 -13.75 12.43
C LYS A 129 -9.46 -12.72 13.26
N GLU A 130 -8.76 -12.05 14.17
CA GLU A 130 -9.29 -11.02 15.04
C GLU A 130 -9.70 -9.77 14.24
N LEU A 131 -8.86 -9.32 13.30
CA LEU A 131 -9.16 -8.18 12.43
C LEU A 131 -10.32 -8.49 11.46
N GLU A 132 -10.33 -9.70 10.87
CA GLU A 132 -11.41 -10.18 10.02
C GLU A 132 -12.73 -10.29 10.79
N ALA A 133 -12.69 -10.83 12.01
CA ALA A 133 -13.85 -10.90 12.89
C ALA A 133 -14.35 -9.51 13.26
N PHE A 134 -13.48 -8.58 13.65
CA PHE A 134 -13.88 -7.21 13.96
C PHE A 134 -14.48 -6.47 12.77
N TRP A 135 -13.95 -6.68 11.56
CA TRP A 135 -14.47 -6.05 10.34
C TRP A 135 -15.86 -6.58 9.97
N THR A 136 -16.15 -7.86 10.23
CA THR A 136 -17.44 -8.49 9.94
C THR A 136 -18.47 -8.27 11.05
N VAL A 137 -18.06 -8.43 12.31
CA VAL A 137 -18.89 -8.34 13.50
C VAL A 137 -18.15 -7.57 14.60
N ASP A 138 -18.70 -6.44 14.97
CA ASP A 138 -18.10 -5.51 15.95
C ASP A 138 -18.39 -5.94 17.40
N GLU A 139 -18.03 -7.18 17.74
CA GLU A 139 -18.31 -7.78 19.05
C GLU A 139 -17.40 -7.21 20.17
N PRO A 140 -17.91 -7.12 21.42
CA PRO A 140 -17.09 -6.66 22.54
C PRO A 140 -15.79 -7.44 22.75
N ILE A 141 -15.81 -8.75 22.48
CA ILE A 141 -14.63 -9.61 22.66
C ILE A 141 -13.53 -9.36 21.61
N THR A 142 -13.90 -9.02 20.36
CA THR A 142 -12.93 -8.68 19.31
C THR A 142 -12.31 -7.32 19.58
N ARG A 143 -13.11 -6.34 20.03
CA ARG A 143 -12.62 -5.04 20.52
C ARG A 143 -11.59 -5.20 21.63
N LEU A 144 -11.87 -6.04 22.63
CA LEU A 144 -10.94 -6.29 23.74
C LEU A 144 -9.62 -6.92 23.26
N LYS A 145 -9.69 -7.95 22.40
CA LYS A 145 -8.50 -8.62 21.84
C LYS A 145 -7.63 -7.68 21.00
N LEU A 146 -8.24 -6.73 20.31
CA LEU A 146 -7.56 -5.73 19.48
C LEU A 146 -7.14 -4.47 20.26
N GLY A 147 -7.42 -4.40 21.57
CA GLY A 147 -7.09 -3.22 22.37
C GLY A 147 -7.85 -1.95 21.93
N ILE A 148 -9.07 -2.10 21.39
CA ILE A 148 -9.89 -0.99 20.97
C ILE A 148 -10.51 -0.33 22.20
N THR A 149 -10.12 0.93 22.44
CA THR A 149 -10.44 1.67 23.67
C THR A 149 -11.61 2.63 23.54
N SER A 150 -12.04 2.95 22.30
CA SER A 150 -13.14 3.89 22.03
C SER A 150 -13.76 3.63 20.66
N ASP A 151 -14.97 4.12 20.43
CA ASP A 151 -15.61 4.03 19.11
C ASP A 151 -14.85 4.81 18.03
N ALA A 152 -14.25 5.95 18.37
CA ALA A 152 -13.38 6.68 17.45
C ALA A 152 -12.15 5.86 17.01
N HIS A 153 -11.59 5.05 17.92
CA HIS A 153 -10.52 4.11 17.58
C HIS A 153 -11.04 2.97 16.70
N ALA A 154 -12.23 2.44 17.00
CA ALA A 154 -12.89 1.41 16.20
C ALA A 154 -13.17 1.88 14.76
N GLU A 155 -13.67 3.12 14.59
CA GLU A 155 -13.94 3.72 13.29
C GLU A 155 -12.67 3.87 12.44
N LYS A 156 -11.58 4.38 13.04
CA LYS A 156 -10.29 4.50 12.37
C LYS A 156 -9.75 3.13 11.94
N LEU A 157 -9.84 2.13 12.82
CA LEU A 157 -9.40 0.77 12.50
C LEU A 157 -10.24 0.17 11.37
N ARG A 158 -11.57 0.31 11.43
CA ARG A 158 -12.47 -0.19 10.39
C ARG A 158 -12.24 0.50 9.05
N PHE A 159 -11.97 1.81 9.07
CA PHE A 159 -11.57 2.56 7.88
C PHE A 159 -10.27 2.02 7.27
N LEU A 160 -9.24 1.76 8.09
CA LEU A 160 -7.97 1.21 7.60
C LEU A 160 -8.15 -0.18 6.99
N ILE A 161 -8.96 -1.04 7.60
CA ILE A 161 -9.27 -2.38 7.06
C ILE A 161 -10.01 -2.27 5.71
N ASP A 162 -11.02 -1.40 5.62
CA ASP A 162 -11.73 -1.16 4.36
C ASP A 162 -10.80 -0.64 3.26
N LEU A 163 -9.96 0.35 3.61
CA LEU A 163 -8.97 0.91 2.69
C LEU A 163 -7.96 -0.14 2.23
N PHE A 164 -7.49 -1.02 3.12
CA PHE A 164 -6.66 -2.17 2.77
C PHE A 164 -7.34 -3.05 1.69
N TYR A 165 -8.61 -3.42 1.88
CA TYR A 165 -9.32 -4.25 0.90
C TYR A 165 -9.57 -3.53 -0.44
N GLN A 166 -9.82 -2.23 -0.41
CA GLN A 166 -9.98 -1.42 -1.62
C GLN A 166 -8.67 -1.32 -2.41
N CYS A 167 -7.55 -1.09 -1.72
CA CYS A 167 -6.21 -1.00 -2.30
C CYS A 167 -5.73 -2.35 -2.89
N THR A 168 -6.08 -3.46 -2.24
CA THR A 168 -5.64 -4.81 -2.64
C THR A 168 -6.63 -5.55 -3.54
N ARG A 169 -7.45 -4.81 -4.31
CA ARG A 169 -8.31 -5.41 -5.34
C ARG A 169 -7.46 -5.98 -6.49
N GLY A 170 -7.78 -7.21 -6.90
CA GLY A 170 -7.07 -7.89 -7.99
C GLY A 170 -7.18 -7.18 -9.34
N THR A 171 -8.30 -6.47 -9.59
CA THR A 171 -8.46 -5.60 -10.77
C THR A 171 -7.90 -4.22 -10.47
N ALA A 172 -6.82 -3.84 -11.14
CA ALA A 172 -6.06 -2.63 -10.85
C ALA A 172 -6.88 -1.34 -11.01
N SER A 173 -7.76 -1.26 -12.01
CA SER A 173 -8.67 -0.12 -12.23
C SER A 173 -9.76 0.05 -11.17
N ARG A 174 -10.03 -0.97 -10.35
CA ARG A 174 -11.01 -0.90 -9.25
C ARG A 174 -10.42 -0.39 -7.94
N ARG A 175 -9.11 -0.16 -7.88
CA ARG A 175 -8.42 0.43 -6.72
C ARG A 175 -8.64 1.94 -6.69
N PRO A 176 -8.73 2.57 -5.51
CA PRO A 176 -8.86 4.03 -5.41
C PRO A 176 -7.59 4.72 -5.91
N LYS A 177 -7.73 5.96 -6.39
CA LYS A 177 -6.58 6.81 -6.73
C LYS A 177 -5.99 7.41 -5.46
N ALA A 178 -4.68 7.70 -5.46
CA ALA A 178 -4.00 8.29 -4.31
C ALA A 178 -4.67 9.58 -3.80
N GLU A 179 -5.22 10.40 -4.70
CA GLU A 179 -5.98 11.61 -4.33
C GLU A 179 -7.29 11.29 -3.60
N GLN A 180 -8.02 10.25 -4.03
CA GLN A 180 -9.23 9.82 -3.34
C GLN A 180 -8.92 9.31 -1.93
N ILE A 181 -7.84 8.53 -1.78
CA ILE A 181 -7.35 8.07 -0.48
C ILE A 181 -7.00 9.25 0.42
N TYR A 182 -6.24 10.21 -0.10
CA TYR A 182 -5.85 11.41 0.64
C TYR A 182 -7.07 12.20 1.13
N ASN A 183 -8.04 12.46 0.25
CA ASN A 183 -9.25 13.19 0.61
C ASN A 183 -10.06 12.45 1.68
N SER A 184 -10.20 11.12 1.56
CA SER A 184 -10.89 10.31 2.58
C SER A 184 -10.18 10.37 3.93
N LEU A 185 -8.84 10.28 3.95
CA LEU A 185 -8.06 10.41 5.19
C LEU A 185 -8.20 11.80 5.83
N CYS A 186 -8.22 12.86 5.03
CA CYS A 186 -8.43 14.22 5.52
C CYS A 186 -9.83 14.46 6.08
N SER A 187 -10.82 13.66 5.67
CA SER A 187 -12.20 13.75 6.20
C SER A 187 -12.40 12.98 7.51
N LEU A 188 -11.42 12.17 7.94
CA LEU A 188 -11.52 11.45 9.21
C LEU A 188 -11.35 12.42 10.40
N PRO A 189 -12.17 12.30 11.46
CA PRO A 189 -11.99 13.09 12.67
C PRO A 189 -10.58 12.90 13.23
N THR A 190 -9.83 13.99 13.33
CA THR A 190 -8.52 13.94 13.98
C THR A 190 -8.72 13.92 15.49
N CYS A 191 -7.74 13.39 16.23
CA CYS A 191 -7.81 13.44 17.70
C CYS A 191 -7.82 14.89 18.24
N TYR A 192 -7.56 15.89 17.40
CA TYR A 192 -7.58 17.32 17.72
C TYR A 192 -8.95 17.96 17.53
N ASP A 193 -9.89 17.30 16.86
CA ASP A 193 -11.26 17.80 16.65
C ASP A 193 -12.21 17.42 17.80
N LEU A 194 -11.71 16.70 18.81
CA LEU A 194 -12.46 16.16 19.94
C LEU A 194 -12.11 16.83 21.29
N SER A 195 -11.41 17.98 21.25
CA SER A 195 -11.04 18.77 22.44
C SER A 195 -11.77 20.10 22.51
#